data_AF-V7ELC0-F1
#
_entry.id   AF-V7ELC0-F1
#
_cell.length_a   1.000
_cell.length_b   1.000
_cell.length_c   1.000
_cell.angle_alpha   90.00
_cell.angle_beta   90.00
_cell.angle_gamma   90.00
#
_symmetry.space_group_name_H-M   'P 1'
#
loop_
_entity.id
_entity.type
_entity.pdbx_description
1 polymer ?
#
loop_
_entity_poly.entity_id
_entity_poly.type
_entity_poly.pdbx_seq_one_letter_code
_entity_poly.pdbx_strand_id
1 'polypeptide(L)'
;MRTGAAAAFLLLLPVPATRAETPAAPDWAMLAECSAVFGAVSRADGYAGADPASLAQSAAVAQAFHARAITLAGESGQPEPEQDVASIIGYLDERWDKRIGAITSTASNLDWISYCTELGHAYGVLPLPG
;
A
#
# COMPACT_ATOMS: atom_id res chain seq x y z
N MET A 1 -0.30 27.71 -68.65
CA MET A 1 -1.66 27.39 -68.12
C MET A 1 -1.84 25.88 -68.35
N ARG A 2 -1.99 24.97 -67.39
CA ARG A 2 -2.54 24.98 -66.03
C ARG A 2 -1.71 24.03 -65.15
N THR A 3 -1.47 24.44 -63.91
CA THR A 3 -0.81 23.70 -62.82
C THR A 3 -1.73 22.62 -62.26
N GLY A 4 -1.24 21.38 -62.15
CA GLY A 4 -1.90 20.30 -61.41
C GLY A 4 -1.46 20.31 -59.95
N ALA A 5 -2.41 20.44 -59.03
CA ALA A 5 -2.18 20.34 -57.60
C ALA A 5 -2.35 18.87 -57.17
N ALA A 6 -1.27 18.24 -56.70
CA ALA A 6 -1.34 16.96 -56.02
C ALA A 6 -1.65 17.22 -54.54
N ALA A 7 -2.84 16.81 -54.10
CA ALA A 7 -3.24 16.85 -52.70
C ALA A 7 -2.47 15.78 -51.92
N ALA A 8 -1.61 16.21 -51.00
CA ALA A 8 -0.96 15.33 -50.04
C ALA A 8 -1.99 14.91 -48.97
N PHE A 9 -2.45 13.67 -49.05
CA PHE A 9 -3.32 13.06 -48.05
C PHE A 9 -2.47 12.68 -46.83
N LEU A 10 -2.45 13.56 -45.82
CA LEU A 10 -1.89 13.27 -44.49
C LEU A 10 -2.75 12.19 -43.82
N LEU A 11 -2.32 10.94 -43.93
CA LEU A 11 -2.85 9.82 -43.16
C LEU A 11 -2.49 10.04 -41.68
N LEU A 12 -3.46 10.53 -40.91
CA LEU A 12 -3.44 10.51 -39.45
C LEU A 12 -3.55 9.04 -39.00
N LEU A 13 -2.40 8.40 -38.78
CA LEU A 13 -2.35 7.09 -38.13
C LEU A 13 -2.83 7.27 -36.68
N PRO A 14 -3.84 6.51 -36.21
CA PRO A 14 -4.19 6.49 -34.80
C PRO A 14 -3.03 5.85 -34.04
N VAL A 15 -2.29 6.66 -33.27
CA VAL A 15 -1.36 6.13 -32.27
C VAL A 15 -2.21 5.34 -31.27
N PRO A 16 -1.96 4.03 -31.06
CA PRO A 16 -2.65 3.32 -30.01
C PRO A 16 -2.27 3.99 -28.70
N ALA A 17 -3.26 4.53 -28.00
CA ALA A 17 -3.10 5.00 -26.64
C ALA A 17 -2.69 3.79 -25.79
N THR A 18 -1.40 3.62 -25.56
CA THR A 18 -0.91 2.76 -24.50
C THR A 18 -1.50 3.33 -23.23
N ARG A 19 -2.46 2.61 -22.63
CA ARG A 19 -2.83 2.87 -21.23
C ARG A 19 -1.52 2.74 -20.46
N ALA A 20 -1.03 3.87 -19.92
CA ALA A 20 0.04 3.82 -18.94
C ALA A 20 -0.49 2.96 -17.79
N GLU A 21 0.04 1.75 -17.65
CA GLU A 21 -0.11 0.98 -16.41
C GLU A 21 0.35 1.91 -15.30
N THR A 22 -0.56 2.23 -14.38
CA THR A 22 -0.17 2.97 -13.19
C THR A 22 0.93 2.15 -12.51
N PRO A 23 2.12 2.72 -12.25
CA PRO A 23 3.18 1.96 -11.62
C PRO A 23 2.65 1.35 -10.32
N ALA A 24 2.86 0.06 -10.12
CA ALA A 24 2.59 -0.55 -8.82
C ALA A 24 3.33 0.27 -7.75
N ALA A 25 2.67 0.51 -6.61
CA ALA A 25 3.31 1.20 -5.50
C ALA A 25 4.58 0.42 -5.10
N PRO A 26 5.67 1.11 -4.75
CA PRO A 26 6.91 0.43 -4.38
C PRO A 26 6.69 -0.41 -3.13
N ASP A 27 7.43 -1.50 -3.00
CA ASP A 27 7.25 -2.48 -1.92
C ASP A 27 7.32 -1.86 -0.52
N TRP A 28 8.23 -0.90 -0.30
CA TRP A 28 8.34 -0.19 0.98
C TRP A 28 7.07 0.60 1.33
N ALA A 29 6.35 1.12 0.33
CA ALA A 29 5.07 1.79 0.52
C ALA A 29 3.95 0.80 0.85
N MET A 30 3.96 -0.39 0.25
CA MET A 30 3.01 -1.46 0.59
C MET A 30 3.25 -1.98 2.02
N LEU A 31 4.51 -2.12 2.44
CA LEU A 31 4.84 -2.45 3.83
C LEU A 31 4.41 -1.34 4.80
N ALA A 32 4.56 -0.07 4.42
CA ALA A 32 4.05 1.06 5.20
C ALA A 32 2.52 1.04 5.31
N GLU A 33 1.80 0.70 4.25
CA GLU A 33 0.34 0.50 4.31
C GLU A 33 -0.03 -0.64 5.25
N CYS A 34 0.68 -1.78 5.20
CA CYS A 34 0.45 -2.87 6.14
C CYS A 34 0.75 -2.51 7.60
N SER A 35 1.74 -1.66 7.85
CA SER A 35 1.96 -1.05 9.17
C SER A 35 0.71 -0.26 9.62
N ALA A 36 0.13 0.56 8.75
CA ALA A 36 -1.08 1.33 9.07
C ALA A 36 -2.31 0.42 9.29
N VAL A 37 -2.47 -0.65 8.50
CA VAL A 37 -3.54 -1.65 8.67
C VAL A 37 -3.47 -2.28 10.06
N PHE A 38 -2.32 -2.85 10.43
CA PHE A 38 -2.17 -3.50 11.74
C PHE A 38 -2.17 -2.50 12.89
N GLY A 39 -1.72 -1.26 12.66
CA GLY A 39 -1.85 -0.16 13.60
C GLY A 39 -3.32 0.14 13.92
N ALA A 40 -4.16 0.29 12.89
CA ALA A 40 -5.59 0.49 13.05
C ALA A 40 -6.27 -0.72 13.75
N VAL A 41 -5.92 -1.96 13.38
CA VAL A 41 -6.42 -3.17 14.06
C VAL A 41 -6.06 -3.16 15.54
N SER A 42 -4.84 -2.76 15.91
CA SER A 42 -4.38 -2.73 17.30
C SER A 42 -5.12 -1.71 18.18
N ARG A 43 -5.69 -0.67 17.56
CA ARG A 43 -6.46 0.40 18.23
C ARG A 43 -7.97 0.21 18.11
N ALA A 44 -8.43 -0.72 17.29
CA ALA A 44 -9.84 -0.86 17.01
C ALA A 44 -10.56 -1.45 18.22
N ASP A 45 -11.31 -0.60 18.93
CA ASP A 45 -12.36 -1.01 19.86
C ASP A 45 -13.43 -1.88 19.17
N GLY A 46 -13.50 -1.84 17.83
CA GLY A 46 -14.59 -2.35 16.98
C GLY A 46 -14.45 -3.77 16.42
N TYR A 47 -13.34 -4.48 16.62
CA TYR A 47 -13.33 -5.95 16.45
C TYR A 47 -13.91 -6.55 17.73
N ALA A 48 -15.24 -6.51 17.87
CA ALA A 48 -16.02 -6.81 19.08
C ALA A 48 -15.75 -8.21 19.70
N GLY A 49 -14.63 -8.35 20.40
CA GLY A 49 -14.18 -9.60 21.03
C GLY A 49 -12.68 -9.92 20.92
N ALA A 50 -11.86 -9.08 20.27
CA ALA A 50 -10.41 -9.29 20.25
C ALA A 50 -9.82 -9.13 21.66
N ASP A 51 -9.06 -10.13 22.11
CA ASP A 51 -8.43 -10.10 23.42
C ASP A 51 -7.18 -9.17 23.44
N PRO A 52 -6.74 -8.71 24.62
CA PRO A 52 -5.59 -7.81 24.73
C PRO A 52 -4.28 -8.36 24.15
N ALA A 53 -4.07 -9.67 24.17
CA ALA A 53 -2.86 -10.27 23.60
C ALA A 53 -2.90 -10.20 22.06
N SER A 54 -4.06 -10.41 21.44
CA SER A 54 -4.26 -10.22 20.00
C SER A 54 -4.04 -8.78 19.54
N LEU A 55 -4.46 -7.79 20.35
CA LEU A 55 -4.21 -6.37 20.08
C LEU A 55 -2.72 -6.02 20.23
N ALA A 56 -2.06 -6.51 21.28
CA ALA A 56 -0.63 -6.34 21.49
C ALA A 56 0.20 -6.98 20.36
N GLN A 57 -0.19 -8.18 19.92
CA GLN A 57 0.41 -8.87 18.77
C GLN A 57 0.26 -8.01 17.50
N SER A 58 -0.92 -7.46 17.25
CA SER A 58 -1.16 -6.59 16.08
C SER A 58 -0.29 -5.32 16.13
N ALA A 59 -0.13 -4.71 17.31
CA ALA A 59 0.76 -3.57 17.49
C ALA A 59 2.23 -3.94 17.20
N ALA A 60 2.68 -5.11 17.66
CA ALA A 60 4.03 -5.60 17.38
C ALA A 60 4.26 -5.88 15.89
N VAL A 61 3.26 -6.47 15.21
CA VAL A 61 3.30 -6.67 13.75
C VAL A 61 3.37 -5.34 13.01
N ALA A 62 2.58 -4.34 13.40
CA ALA A 62 2.64 -3.00 12.81
C ALA A 62 4.05 -2.40 12.89
N GLN A 63 4.69 -2.47 14.06
CA GLN A 63 6.06 -1.99 14.25
C GLN A 63 7.09 -2.74 13.39
N ALA A 64 6.92 -4.06 13.22
CA ALA A 64 7.81 -4.86 12.38
C ALA A 64 7.70 -4.46 10.89
N PHE A 65 6.48 -4.23 10.40
CA PHE A 65 6.25 -3.69 9.05
C PHE A 65 6.87 -2.32 8.88
N HIS A 66 6.67 -1.42 9.85
CA HIS A 66 7.24 -0.07 9.84
C HIS A 66 8.78 -0.11 9.72
N ALA A 67 9.45 -0.90 10.55
CA ALA A 67 10.91 -1.03 10.53
C ALA A 67 11.42 -1.61 9.20
N ARG A 68 10.72 -2.61 8.64
CA ARG A 68 11.10 -3.19 7.35
C ARG A 68 10.85 -2.23 6.20
N ALA A 69 9.76 -1.46 6.22
CA ALA A 69 9.47 -0.42 5.24
C ALA A 69 10.58 0.64 5.19
N ILE A 70 11.03 1.13 6.36
CA ILE A 70 12.15 2.09 6.45
C ILE A 70 13.41 1.49 5.83
N THR A 71 13.75 0.26 6.22
CA THR A 71 14.93 -0.43 5.69
C THR A 71 14.86 -0.54 4.16
N LEU A 72 13.73 -0.98 3.62
CA LEU A 72 13.56 -1.20 2.18
C LEU A 72 13.49 0.13 1.40
N ALA A 73 12.94 1.19 1.98
CA ALA A 73 12.97 2.53 1.41
C ALA A 73 14.42 3.06 1.28
N GLY A 74 15.24 2.84 2.32
CA GLY A 74 16.68 3.17 2.28
C GLY A 74 17.46 2.33 1.25
N GLU A 75 17.21 1.02 1.20
CA GLU A 75 17.77 0.12 0.17
C GLU A 75 17.36 0.54 -1.25
N SER A 76 16.17 1.14 -1.40
CA SER A 76 15.65 1.67 -2.66
C SER A 76 16.17 3.08 -3.01
N GLY A 77 17.02 3.67 -2.16
CA GLY A 77 17.64 4.96 -2.40
C GLY A 77 16.77 6.17 -2.07
N GLN A 78 15.73 6.01 -1.24
CA GLN A 78 14.98 7.17 -0.73
C GLN A 78 15.90 8.06 0.11
N PRO A 79 15.84 9.39 -0.06
CA PRO A 79 16.72 10.32 0.64
C PRO A 79 16.40 10.42 2.13
N GLU A 80 15.12 10.30 2.51
CA GLU A 80 14.65 10.40 3.90
C GLU A 80 13.68 9.23 4.21
N PRO A 81 14.18 7.98 4.28
CA PRO A 81 13.35 6.78 4.38
C PRO A 81 12.32 6.81 5.51
N GLU A 82 12.73 7.29 6.69
CA GLU A 82 11.88 7.43 7.86
C GLU A 82 10.74 8.42 7.63
N GLN A 83 11.02 9.56 7.00
CA GLN A 83 10.02 10.60 6.75
C GLN A 83 9.03 10.16 5.67
N ASP A 84 9.51 9.51 4.63
CA ASP A 84 8.66 9.01 3.54
C ASP A 84 7.69 7.93 4.05
N VAL A 85 8.20 6.97 4.83
CA VAL A 85 7.37 5.92 5.44
C VAL A 85 6.38 6.52 6.45
N ALA A 86 6.83 7.43 7.32
CA ALA A 86 5.96 8.09 8.29
C ALA A 86 4.85 8.91 7.61
N SER A 87 5.15 9.56 6.49
CA SER A 87 4.19 10.32 5.69
C SER A 87 3.08 9.41 5.12
N ILE A 88 3.45 8.25 4.58
CA ILE A 88 2.47 7.26 4.08
C ILE A 88 1.61 6.73 5.21
N ILE A 89 2.22 6.32 6.33
CA ILE A 89 1.47 5.82 7.48
C ILE A 89 0.50 6.89 7.98
N GLY A 90 0.97 8.13 8.18
CA GLY A 90 0.13 9.23 8.65
C GLY A 90 -1.04 9.55 7.72
N TYR A 91 -0.84 9.50 6.40
CA TYR A 91 -1.92 9.65 5.41
C TYR A 91 -2.96 8.52 5.48
N LEU A 92 -2.51 7.29 5.74
CA LEU A 92 -3.35 6.10 5.73
C LEU A 92 -4.02 5.81 7.09
N ASP A 93 -3.48 6.33 8.19
CA ASP A 93 -3.91 6.00 9.56
C ASP A 93 -5.41 6.28 9.77
N GLU A 94 -5.85 7.51 9.45
CA GLU A 94 -7.26 7.91 9.60
C GLU A 94 -8.19 7.11 8.66
N ARG A 95 -7.70 6.76 7.47
CA ARG A 95 -8.45 5.96 6.49
C ARG A 95 -8.68 4.56 7.02
N TRP A 96 -7.64 3.93 7.57
CA TRP A 96 -7.72 2.58 8.12
C TRP A 96 -8.51 2.53 9.41
N ASP A 97 -8.38 3.50 10.30
CA ASP A 97 -9.19 3.58 11.52
C ASP A 97 -10.70 3.60 11.20
N LYS A 98 -11.11 4.46 10.28
CA LYS A 98 -12.50 4.53 9.81
C LYS A 98 -12.96 3.23 9.17
N ARG A 99 -12.10 2.59 8.38
CA ARG A 99 -12.44 1.38 7.63
C ARG A 99 -12.52 0.14 8.52
N ILE A 100 -11.59 -0.03 9.45
CA ILE A 100 -11.58 -1.14 10.41
C ILE A 100 -12.79 -1.05 11.35
N GLY A 101 -13.19 0.16 11.75
CA GLY A 101 -14.39 0.37 12.57
C GLY A 101 -15.72 0.14 11.83
N ALA A 102 -15.73 0.04 10.50
CA ALA A 102 -16.96 -0.08 9.71
C ALA A 102 -17.33 -1.55 9.43
N ILE A 103 -18.44 -2.03 10.00
CA ILE A 103 -18.98 -3.40 9.80
C ILE A 103 -19.18 -3.76 8.32
N THR A 104 -19.52 -2.78 7.48
CA THR A 104 -19.70 -3.00 6.03
C THR A 104 -18.41 -3.36 5.30
N SER A 105 -17.25 -3.22 5.95
CA SER A 105 -15.94 -3.49 5.37
C SER A 105 -15.28 -4.78 5.87
N THR A 106 -15.93 -5.57 6.74
CA THR A 106 -15.31 -6.73 7.39
C THR A 106 -14.64 -7.71 6.42
N ALA A 107 -15.33 -8.12 5.35
CA ALA A 107 -14.75 -9.04 4.36
C ALA A 107 -13.48 -8.46 3.71
N SER A 108 -13.55 -7.19 3.29
CA SER A 108 -12.39 -6.54 2.70
C SER A 108 -11.27 -6.27 3.70
N ASN A 109 -11.60 -6.04 4.97
CA ASN A 109 -10.60 -5.88 6.03
C ASN A 109 -9.85 -7.21 6.26
N LEU A 110 -10.55 -8.35 6.20
CA LEU A 110 -9.92 -9.67 6.24
C LEU A 110 -9.03 -9.93 5.02
N ASP A 111 -9.46 -9.52 3.82
CA ASP A 111 -8.62 -9.63 2.61
C ASP A 111 -7.32 -8.83 2.76
N TRP A 112 -7.39 -7.63 3.33
CA TRP A 112 -6.21 -6.80 3.60
C TRP A 112 -5.30 -7.39 4.66
N ILE A 113 -5.86 -7.95 5.74
CA ILE A 113 -5.07 -8.66 6.75
C ILE A 113 -4.38 -9.88 6.13
N SER A 114 -5.08 -10.64 5.28
CA SER A 114 -4.50 -11.79 4.55
C SER A 114 -3.37 -11.35 3.63
N TYR A 115 -3.62 -10.33 2.81
CA TYR A 115 -2.62 -9.75 1.91
C TYR A 115 -1.38 -9.30 2.69
N CYS A 116 -1.56 -8.54 3.76
CA CYS A 116 -0.44 -8.08 4.58
C CYS A 116 0.28 -9.24 5.27
N THR A 117 -0.42 -10.29 5.67
CA THR A 117 0.22 -11.49 6.24
C THR A 117 1.12 -12.17 5.21
N GLU A 118 0.63 -12.38 3.99
CA GLU A 118 1.41 -12.95 2.88
C GLU A 118 2.63 -12.08 2.53
N LEU A 119 2.43 -10.76 2.45
CA LEU A 119 3.52 -9.81 2.24
C LEU A 119 4.54 -9.86 3.37
N GLY A 120 4.09 -9.95 4.62
CA GLY A 120 4.97 -10.09 5.78
C GLY A 120 5.87 -11.32 5.72
N HIS A 121 5.34 -12.45 5.26
CA HIS A 121 6.15 -13.64 5.02
C HIS A 121 7.14 -13.44 3.88
N ALA A 122 6.72 -12.83 2.77
CA ALA A 122 7.59 -12.58 1.61
C ALA A 122 8.80 -11.68 1.96
N TYR A 123 8.62 -10.71 2.85
CA TYR A 123 9.67 -9.74 3.23
C TYR A 123 10.39 -10.07 4.54
N GLY A 124 10.12 -11.25 5.14
CA GLY A 124 10.75 -11.69 6.38
C GLY A 124 10.34 -10.86 7.62
N VAL A 125 9.18 -10.23 7.58
CA VAL A 125 8.56 -9.53 8.72
C VAL A 125 7.86 -10.52 9.65
N LEU A 126 7.30 -11.60 9.08
CA LEU A 126 6.54 -12.62 9.81
C LEU A 126 7.14 -14.04 9.63
N PRO A 127 7.03 -14.92 10.65
CA PRO A 127 6.48 -14.65 11.98
C PRO A 127 7.38 -13.73 12.81
N LEU A 128 6.82 -13.06 13.82
CA LEU A 128 7.65 -12.31 14.76
C LEU A 128 8.58 -13.27 15.52
N PRO A 129 9.84 -12.89 15.80
CA PRO A 129 10.68 -13.65 16.72
C PRO A 129 10.00 -13.66 18.10
N GLY A 130 9.84 -14.87 18.65
CA GLY A 130 9.20 -15.10 19.96
C GLY A 130 10.07 -14.69 21.14
#